data_AF-R8Y4C0-F1
#
_entry.id   AF-R8Y4C0-F1
#
_cell.length_a   1.000
_cell.length_b   1.000
_cell.length_c   1.000
_cell.angle_alpha   90.00
_cell.angle_beta   90.00
_cell.angle_gamma   90.00
#
_symmetry.space_group_name_H-M   'P 1'
#
loop_
_entity.id
_entity.type
_entity.pdbx_description
1 polymer ?
#
loop_
_entity_poly.entity_id
_entity_poly.type
_entity_poly.pdbx_seq_one_letter_code
_entity_poly.pdbx_strand_id
1 'polypeptide(L)'
;MQIRDDYPLRNTLFIQHLHIFSYVFMAVGILYLIAANWLMLPDSIQLAIPPLILLVIAWFSVKDTLSEGVRQTLHGVCGLMVGLSLAVIGQVYQTGADSYLLFLIWTLLLLPWLYRPNIGIFALICITSQLTLFLFFKQTFWSEKFPYLYLFALNLLSLIEFWICIKRYPALRFVFIAWFAVISITGMIQFLSSEHIPYLISAFFAGIIAFYYFFKKDDQLCASLMAAVLGVTATIWLVDGINNLFKDSNEFIFLLIAGIIFIWFALISYFLIKIFRQSRFYVIPLAIGAWLAGLALAAFTLVFWEAVSLVIGAIFVCIAAILLKKTQHHFIRQFAYCLFISGQTAFLFHLGSETDQILWVLIAQIFILFVSYFLKPHWFFILIQMLATYGIAFIYLLQLDHLLWSIHSTQIYLNLTLLSYLVFSLVLLPKSGPIALYERSILLCVLAVILVASFFDAFVGLVPEISIDQQIWILYLLPSIWLLCFSIFHLYRQLQGITFFAFLIFGALLIALGYFEIFILLIILTWALKKQDYIVYGVSLAVFVLVFWQLYYNLQVTFLAKSASIFISGIVLLALYWLLHHENQRNLIEGEK
;
A
#
# COMPACT_ATOMS: atom_id res chain seq x y z
N MET A 1 3.56 -17.13 34.29
CA MET A 1 3.22 -16.01 33.37
C MET A 1 3.31 -16.55 31.95
N GLN A 2 2.19 -16.77 31.25
CA GLN A 2 2.24 -17.14 29.83
C GLN A 2 2.83 -15.97 29.05
N ILE A 3 4.05 -16.13 28.55
CA ILE A 3 4.80 -15.09 27.85
C ILE A 3 4.13 -14.87 26.49
N ARG A 4 3.72 -13.63 26.20
CA ARG A 4 3.01 -13.28 24.97
C ARG A 4 4.05 -13.02 23.88
N ASP A 5 4.26 -13.97 22.97
CA ASP A 5 5.22 -13.83 21.86
C ASP A 5 4.67 -12.92 20.76
N ASP A 6 4.80 -11.61 20.90
CA ASP A 6 4.13 -10.65 20.01
C ASP A 6 4.56 -10.73 18.54
N TYR A 7 5.75 -11.26 18.25
CA TYR A 7 6.33 -11.44 16.91
C TYR A 7 6.90 -12.85 16.74
N PRO A 8 6.12 -13.86 16.33
CA PRO A 8 6.56 -15.25 16.36
C PRO A 8 7.31 -15.62 15.08
N LEU A 9 8.65 -15.56 15.13
CA LEU A 9 9.51 -15.89 13.99
C LEU A 9 9.48 -17.38 13.60
N ARG A 10 9.01 -18.25 14.50
CA ARG A 10 8.83 -19.70 14.26
C ARG A 10 7.49 -20.06 13.59
N ASN A 11 6.64 -19.08 13.28
CA ASN A 11 5.36 -19.34 12.63
C ASN A 11 5.57 -19.99 11.25
N THR A 12 4.92 -21.12 10.99
CA THR A 12 5.03 -21.88 9.73
C THR A 12 4.65 -21.03 8.52
N LEU A 13 3.64 -20.17 8.64
CA LEU A 13 3.25 -19.24 7.57
C LEU A 13 4.39 -18.25 7.29
N PHE A 14 5.03 -17.70 8.31
CA PHE A 14 6.14 -16.77 8.12
C PHE A 14 7.35 -17.45 7.47
N ILE A 15 7.67 -18.67 7.90
CA ILE A 15 8.73 -19.49 7.29
C ILE A 15 8.44 -19.75 5.80
N GLN A 16 7.19 -20.02 5.43
CA GLN A 16 6.79 -20.16 4.02
C GLN A 16 6.97 -18.85 3.23
N HIS A 17 6.67 -17.68 3.82
CA HIS A 17 6.90 -16.39 3.17
C HIS A 17 8.38 -16.09 2.96
N LEU A 18 9.24 -16.42 3.93
CA LEU A 18 10.70 -16.33 3.76
C LEU A 18 11.18 -17.19 2.59
N HIS A 19 10.63 -18.40 2.46
CA HIS A 19 10.95 -19.29 1.34
C HIS A 19 10.53 -18.69 0.00
N ILE A 20 9.32 -18.12 -0.07
CA ILE A 20 8.85 -17.43 -1.28
C ILE A 20 9.74 -16.22 -1.61
N PHE A 21 10.01 -15.35 -0.64
CA PHE A 21 10.84 -14.16 -0.83
C PHE A 21 12.26 -14.51 -1.27
N SER A 22 12.84 -15.61 -0.77
CA SER A 22 14.17 -16.03 -1.22
C SER A 22 14.24 -16.27 -2.74
N TYR A 23 13.30 -17.03 -3.29
CA TYR A 23 13.28 -17.30 -4.74
C TYR A 23 12.90 -16.07 -5.56
N VAL A 24 11.98 -15.24 -5.06
CA VAL A 24 11.64 -13.97 -5.71
C VAL A 24 12.87 -13.07 -5.79
N PHE A 25 13.63 -12.91 -4.71
CA PHE A 25 14.82 -12.06 -4.70
C PHE A 25 15.93 -12.64 -5.57
N MET A 26 16.15 -13.95 -5.54
CA MET A 26 17.12 -14.57 -6.45
C MET A 26 16.73 -14.35 -7.92
N ALA A 27 15.45 -14.53 -8.27
CA ALA A 27 14.95 -14.30 -9.62
C ALA A 27 15.07 -12.83 -10.04
N VAL A 28 14.67 -11.89 -9.17
CA VAL A 28 14.76 -10.45 -9.42
C VAL A 28 16.23 -10.00 -9.49
N GLY A 29 17.12 -10.55 -8.66
CA GLY A 29 18.55 -10.24 -8.69
C GLY A 29 19.21 -10.65 -10.00
N ILE A 30 18.87 -11.84 -10.52
CA ILE A 30 19.31 -12.32 -11.84
C ILE A 30 18.74 -11.43 -12.95
N LEU A 31 17.43 -11.19 -12.93
CA LEU A 31 16.74 -10.29 -13.87
C LEU A 31 17.39 -8.91 -13.91
N TYR A 32 17.73 -8.40 -12.73
CA TYR A 32 18.46 -7.16 -12.59
C TYR A 32 19.78 -7.33 -13.31
N LEU A 33 20.71 -8.20 -12.89
CA LEU A 33 22.05 -8.37 -13.48
C LEU A 33 22.07 -8.27 -15.01
N ILE A 34 21.10 -8.96 -15.61
CA ILE A 34 20.86 -9.04 -17.04
C ILE A 34 20.50 -7.67 -17.60
N ALA A 35 19.50 -6.98 -17.03
CA ALA A 35 18.98 -5.71 -17.52
C ALA A 35 19.97 -4.53 -17.58
N ALA A 36 21.03 -4.44 -16.75
CA ALA A 36 22.02 -3.35 -16.96
C ALA A 36 23.20 -3.69 -17.82
N ASN A 37 23.67 -4.93 -17.76
CA ASN A 37 24.71 -5.34 -18.69
C ASN A 37 24.11 -5.58 -20.08
N TRP A 38 22.79 -5.49 -20.20
CA TRP A 38 22.01 -5.76 -21.39
C TRP A 38 22.60 -5.16 -22.65
N LEU A 39 22.85 -3.84 -22.65
CA LEU A 39 23.40 -3.13 -23.82
C LEU A 39 24.88 -3.46 -24.11
N MET A 40 25.61 -4.02 -23.14
CA MET A 40 27.02 -4.41 -23.30
C MET A 40 27.19 -5.87 -23.74
N LEU A 41 26.13 -6.68 -23.66
CA LEU A 41 26.17 -8.08 -24.05
C LEU A 41 26.03 -8.23 -25.56
N PRO A 42 26.79 -9.13 -26.22
CA PRO A 42 26.54 -9.52 -27.60
C PRO A 42 25.10 -10.03 -27.80
N ASP A 43 24.53 -9.74 -28.97
CA ASP A 43 23.17 -10.12 -29.35
C ASP A 43 22.87 -11.61 -29.14
N SER A 44 23.83 -12.48 -29.43
CA SER A 44 23.71 -13.93 -29.22
C SER A 44 23.52 -14.31 -27.75
N ILE A 45 24.17 -13.58 -26.84
CA ILE A 45 24.05 -13.79 -25.39
C ILE A 45 22.72 -13.23 -24.88
N GLN A 46 22.33 -12.05 -25.35
CA GLN A 46 21.02 -11.47 -25.04
C GLN A 46 19.88 -12.44 -25.42
N LEU A 47 19.93 -13.02 -26.63
CA LEU A 47 18.91 -13.98 -27.08
C LEU A 47 18.90 -15.29 -26.29
N ALA A 48 20.05 -15.75 -25.78
CA ALA A 48 20.16 -17.03 -25.10
C ALA A 48 19.74 -16.98 -23.62
N ILE A 49 20.01 -15.87 -22.93
CA ILE A 49 19.84 -15.76 -21.48
C ILE A 49 18.39 -16.04 -21.02
N PRO A 50 17.35 -15.34 -21.53
CA PRO A 50 16.00 -15.50 -21.00
C PRO A 50 15.42 -16.91 -21.22
N PRO A 51 15.58 -17.53 -22.41
CA PRO A 51 15.19 -18.93 -22.63
C PRO A 51 15.95 -19.93 -21.75
N LEU A 52 17.25 -19.72 -21.49
CA LEU A 52 18.04 -20.62 -20.64
C LEU A 52 17.57 -20.56 -19.19
N ILE A 53 17.32 -19.35 -18.67
CA ILE A 53 16.77 -19.17 -17.31
C ILE A 53 15.38 -19.79 -17.23
N LEU A 54 14.53 -19.57 -18.23
CA LEU A 54 13.22 -20.20 -18.32
C LEU A 54 13.34 -21.71 -18.21
N LEU A 55 14.24 -22.34 -18.98
CA LEU A 55 14.45 -23.79 -18.99
C LEU A 55 14.89 -24.30 -17.61
N VAL A 56 15.89 -23.66 -17.00
CA VAL A 56 16.42 -24.06 -15.68
C VAL A 56 15.34 -23.96 -14.60
N ILE A 57 14.57 -22.86 -14.59
CA ILE A 57 13.50 -22.65 -13.61
C ILE A 57 12.35 -23.63 -13.84
N ALA A 58 11.96 -23.85 -15.09
CA ALA A 58 10.91 -24.81 -15.44
C ALA A 58 11.30 -26.23 -15.01
N TRP A 59 12.54 -26.64 -15.25
CA TRP A 59 13.07 -27.93 -14.79
C TRP A 59 13.02 -28.06 -13.27
N PHE A 60 13.46 -27.02 -12.54
CA PHE A 60 13.44 -27.03 -11.08
C PHE A 60 12.01 -27.09 -10.52
N SER A 61 11.04 -26.45 -11.19
CA SER A 61 9.62 -26.41 -10.77
C SER A 61 8.93 -27.79 -10.79
N VAL A 62 9.48 -28.78 -11.50
CA VAL A 62 8.92 -30.14 -11.56
C VAL A 62 9.17 -30.92 -10.26
N LYS A 63 10.12 -30.50 -9.43
CA LYS A 63 10.47 -31.22 -8.19
C LYS A 63 9.30 -31.31 -7.22
N ASP A 64 8.97 -32.53 -6.79
CA ASP A 64 7.84 -32.80 -5.89
C ASP A 64 8.03 -32.29 -4.45
N THR A 65 9.28 -32.00 -4.07
CA THR A 65 9.62 -31.47 -2.74
C THR A 65 9.25 -29.99 -2.55
N LEU A 66 8.78 -29.30 -3.60
CA LEU A 66 8.47 -27.87 -3.56
C LEU A 66 7.04 -27.62 -3.09
N SER A 67 6.88 -26.65 -2.18
CA SER A 67 5.57 -26.15 -1.78
C SER A 67 4.83 -25.54 -2.97
N GLU A 68 3.50 -25.59 -2.95
CA GLU A 68 2.68 -25.08 -4.05
C GLU A 68 2.89 -23.57 -4.28
N GLY A 69 3.10 -22.80 -3.21
CA GLY A 69 3.42 -21.37 -3.31
C GLY A 69 4.72 -21.11 -4.06
N VAL A 70 5.79 -21.84 -3.73
CA VAL A 70 7.09 -21.73 -4.42
C VAL A 70 6.94 -22.14 -5.88
N ARG A 71 6.26 -23.25 -6.16
CA ARG A 71 6.01 -23.71 -7.54
C ARG A 71 5.26 -22.65 -8.36
N GLN A 72 4.23 -22.03 -7.78
CA GLN A 72 3.50 -20.94 -8.43
C GLN A 72 4.39 -19.73 -8.72
N THR A 73 5.30 -19.37 -7.79
CA THR A 73 6.26 -18.30 -8.03
C THR A 73 7.25 -18.62 -9.15
N LEU A 74 7.78 -19.86 -9.21
CA LEU A 74 8.68 -20.29 -10.27
C LEU A 74 7.99 -20.23 -11.64
N HIS A 75 6.76 -20.72 -11.74
CA HIS A 75 5.95 -20.57 -12.96
C HIS A 75 5.69 -19.10 -13.31
N GLY A 76 5.45 -18.24 -12.31
CA GLY A 76 5.37 -16.79 -12.51
C GLY A 76 6.64 -16.21 -13.15
N VAL A 77 7.81 -16.61 -12.65
CA VAL A 77 9.11 -16.21 -13.22
C VAL A 77 9.29 -16.77 -14.64
N CYS A 78 8.90 -18.03 -14.91
CA CYS A 78 8.89 -18.56 -16.28
C CYS A 78 8.02 -17.69 -17.21
N GLY A 79 6.81 -17.32 -16.76
CA GLY A 79 5.92 -16.43 -17.51
C GLY A 79 6.54 -15.06 -17.81
N LEU A 80 7.29 -14.48 -16.85
CA LEU A 80 8.07 -13.27 -17.08
C LEU A 80 9.21 -13.48 -18.09
N MET A 81 9.93 -14.61 -18.01
CA MET A 81 11.01 -14.92 -18.96
C MET A 81 10.50 -15.10 -20.39
N VAL A 82 9.26 -15.60 -20.58
CA VAL A 82 8.61 -15.64 -21.91
C VAL A 82 8.48 -14.24 -22.48
N GLY A 83 7.93 -13.30 -21.70
CA GLY A 83 7.77 -11.91 -22.11
C GLY A 83 9.10 -11.22 -22.39
N LEU A 84 10.09 -11.46 -21.52
CA LEU A 84 11.43 -10.93 -21.70
C LEU A 84 12.06 -11.49 -22.98
N SER A 85 11.97 -12.80 -23.25
CA SER A 85 12.46 -13.40 -24.50
C SER A 85 11.87 -12.70 -25.75
N LEU A 86 10.57 -12.40 -25.74
CA LEU A 86 9.92 -11.67 -26.83
C LEU A 86 10.47 -10.24 -26.97
N ALA A 87 10.60 -9.51 -25.85
CA ALA A 87 11.14 -8.15 -25.85
C ALA A 87 12.55 -8.09 -26.45
N VAL A 88 13.37 -9.08 -26.13
CA VAL A 88 14.75 -9.19 -26.63
C VAL A 88 14.79 -9.47 -28.13
N ILE A 89 13.92 -10.37 -28.61
CA ILE A 89 13.79 -10.63 -30.05
C ILE A 89 13.41 -9.34 -30.79
N GLY A 90 12.46 -8.58 -30.25
CA GLY A 90 12.05 -7.30 -30.82
C GLY A 90 13.18 -6.25 -30.86
N GLN A 91 14.02 -6.21 -29.82
CA GLN A 91 15.16 -5.31 -29.74
C GLN A 91 16.31 -5.70 -30.69
N VAL A 92 16.80 -6.94 -30.61
CA VAL A 92 17.98 -7.42 -31.34
C VAL A 92 17.73 -7.45 -32.84
N TYR A 93 16.60 -8.02 -33.25
CA TYR A 93 16.28 -8.12 -34.68
C TYR A 93 15.61 -6.87 -35.25
N GLN A 94 15.38 -5.84 -34.42
CA GLN A 94 14.71 -4.59 -34.79
C GLN A 94 13.48 -4.86 -35.67
N THR A 95 12.64 -5.82 -35.26
CA THR A 95 11.60 -6.40 -36.12
C THR A 95 10.54 -5.40 -36.58
N GLY A 96 10.61 -4.14 -36.12
CA GLY A 96 9.58 -3.13 -36.33
C GLY A 96 8.23 -3.54 -35.74
N ALA A 97 8.19 -4.60 -34.92
CA ALA A 97 6.95 -5.13 -34.38
C ALA A 97 6.36 -4.13 -33.40
N ASP A 98 5.08 -3.81 -33.62
CA ASP A 98 4.34 -2.95 -32.71
C ASP A 98 4.33 -3.54 -31.29
N SER A 99 4.49 -2.69 -30.29
CA SER A 99 4.55 -3.15 -28.89
C SER A 99 3.29 -3.89 -28.47
N TYR A 100 2.11 -3.51 -28.99
CA TYR A 100 0.86 -4.23 -28.70
C TYR A 100 0.91 -5.69 -29.16
N LEU A 101 1.53 -5.98 -30.30
CA LEU A 101 1.65 -7.32 -30.86
C LEU A 101 2.53 -8.21 -29.97
N LEU A 102 3.58 -7.62 -29.40
CA LEU A 102 4.48 -8.30 -28.48
C LEU A 102 3.77 -8.70 -27.17
N PHE A 103 3.00 -7.78 -26.58
CA PHE A 103 2.18 -8.08 -25.41
C PHE A 103 1.04 -9.06 -25.71
N LEU A 104 0.46 -9.02 -26.93
CA LEU A 104 -0.55 -9.97 -27.36
C LEU A 104 0.01 -11.39 -27.41
N ILE A 105 1.14 -11.58 -28.10
CA ILE A 105 1.81 -12.88 -28.19
C ILE A 105 2.22 -13.35 -26.80
N TRP A 106 2.74 -12.46 -25.95
CA TRP A 106 3.07 -12.81 -24.57
C TRP A 106 1.84 -13.33 -23.81
N THR A 107 0.71 -12.61 -23.87
CA THR A 107 -0.54 -13.02 -23.22
C THR A 107 -1.00 -14.41 -23.69
N LEU A 108 -0.93 -14.67 -25.00
CA LEU A 108 -1.31 -15.96 -25.58
C LEU A 108 -0.38 -17.09 -25.11
N LEU A 109 0.92 -16.84 -25.05
CA LEU A 109 1.91 -17.81 -24.57
C LEU A 109 1.80 -18.11 -23.07
N LEU A 110 1.14 -17.25 -22.29
CA LEU A 110 0.85 -17.50 -20.88
C LEU A 110 -0.35 -18.45 -20.67
N LEU A 111 -1.27 -18.58 -21.63
CA LEU A 111 -2.48 -19.41 -21.48
C LEU A 111 -2.18 -20.89 -21.16
N PRO A 112 -1.22 -21.57 -21.84
CA PRO A 112 -0.88 -22.96 -21.52
C PRO A 112 -0.35 -23.16 -20.09
N TRP A 113 0.23 -22.12 -19.49
CA TRP A 113 0.75 -22.18 -18.11
C TRP A 113 -0.37 -22.22 -17.06
N LEU A 114 -1.63 -21.99 -17.45
CA LEU A 114 -2.81 -22.18 -16.60
C LEU A 114 -3.31 -23.63 -16.53
N TYR A 115 -2.51 -24.62 -16.96
CA TYR A 115 -2.83 -26.05 -16.80
C TYR A 115 -3.09 -26.45 -15.34
N ARG A 116 -2.51 -25.71 -14.40
CA ARG A 116 -2.79 -25.74 -12.95
C ARG A 116 -3.22 -24.34 -12.49
N PRO A 117 -4.11 -24.21 -11.48
CA PRO A 117 -4.40 -22.92 -10.87
C PRO A 117 -3.12 -22.22 -10.40
N ASN A 118 -2.80 -21.08 -11.00
CA ASN A 118 -1.66 -20.27 -10.62
C ASN A 118 -2.05 -18.79 -10.60
N ILE A 119 -2.00 -18.20 -9.40
CA ILE A 119 -2.37 -16.79 -9.18
C ILE A 119 -1.42 -15.85 -9.92
N GLY A 120 -0.11 -16.15 -9.93
CA GLY A 120 0.91 -15.32 -10.59
C GLY A 120 0.75 -15.27 -12.10
N ILE A 121 0.58 -16.42 -12.76
CA ILE A 121 0.35 -16.48 -14.22
C ILE A 121 -0.97 -15.81 -14.59
N PHE A 122 -2.04 -16.04 -13.82
CA PHE A 122 -3.33 -15.39 -14.10
C PHE A 122 -3.24 -13.86 -13.93
N ALA A 123 -2.57 -13.38 -12.89
CA ALA A 123 -2.33 -11.95 -12.71
C ALA A 123 -1.50 -11.36 -13.86
N LEU A 124 -0.46 -12.07 -14.33
CA LEU A 124 0.32 -11.65 -15.51
C LEU A 124 -0.57 -11.56 -16.75
N ILE A 125 -1.42 -12.56 -17.00
CA ILE A 125 -2.37 -12.53 -18.14
C ILE A 125 -3.25 -11.30 -18.06
N CYS A 126 -3.84 -10.99 -16.91
CA CYS A 126 -4.68 -9.79 -16.74
C CYS A 126 -3.90 -8.49 -16.99
N ILE A 127 -2.63 -8.41 -16.57
CA ILE A 127 -1.82 -7.21 -16.81
C ILE A 127 -1.47 -7.10 -18.30
N THR A 128 -0.99 -8.19 -18.91
CA THR A 128 -0.52 -8.16 -20.30
C THR A 128 -1.66 -8.02 -21.29
N SER A 129 -2.85 -8.58 -21.02
CA SER A 129 -4.05 -8.40 -21.84
C SER A 129 -4.55 -6.95 -21.83
N GLN A 130 -4.60 -6.32 -20.65
CA GLN A 130 -5.05 -4.93 -20.50
C GLN A 130 -4.05 -3.96 -21.13
N LEU A 131 -2.74 -4.22 -20.98
CA LEU A 131 -1.69 -3.47 -21.68
C LEU A 131 -1.77 -3.65 -23.19
N THR A 132 -2.01 -4.87 -23.68
CA THR A 132 -2.21 -5.14 -25.10
C THR A 132 -3.36 -4.31 -25.65
N LEU A 133 -4.49 -4.30 -24.95
CA LEU A 133 -5.68 -3.55 -25.34
C LEU A 133 -5.39 -2.04 -25.38
N PHE A 134 -4.76 -1.49 -24.33
CA PHE A 134 -4.37 -0.08 -24.30
C PHE A 134 -3.41 0.29 -25.44
N LEU A 135 -2.34 -0.49 -25.63
CA LEU A 135 -1.33 -0.22 -26.65
C LEU A 135 -1.89 -0.37 -28.06
N PHE A 136 -2.77 -1.34 -28.30
CA PHE A 136 -3.43 -1.51 -29.60
C PHE A 136 -4.16 -0.24 -30.01
N PHE A 137 -5.03 0.29 -29.15
CA PHE A 137 -5.81 1.50 -29.46
C PHE A 137 -4.92 2.72 -29.64
N LYS A 138 -3.84 2.84 -28.85
CA LYS A 138 -2.89 3.95 -28.94
C LYS A 138 -2.03 3.90 -30.21
N GLN A 139 -1.46 2.74 -30.55
CA GLN A 139 -0.49 2.59 -31.65
C GLN A 139 -1.15 2.55 -33.03
N THR A 140 -2.39 2.05 -33.11
CA THR A 140 -3.14 1.98 -34.39
C THR A 140 -3.93 3.27 -34.68
N PHE A 141 -3.85 4.29 -33.82
CA PHE A 141 -4.65 5.52 -33.86
C PHE A 141 -6.18 5.29 -33.76
N TRP A 142 -6.61 4.10 -33.34
CA TRP A 142 -8.02 3.79 -33.12
C TRP A 142 -8.59 4.53 -31.92
N SER A 143 -7.76 4.94 -30.95
CA SER A 143 -8.22 5.77 -29.83
C SER A 143 -8.79 7.11 -30.30
N GLU A 144 -8.25 7.69 -31.37
CA GLU A 144 -8.73 8.96 -31.92
C GLU A 144 -9.99 8.77 -32.77
N LYS A 145 -10.02 7.71 -33.58
CA LYS A 145 -11.15 7.42 -34.48
C LYS A 145 -12.36 6.84 -33.76
N PHE A 146 -12.14 5.98 -32.76
CA PHE A 146 -13.16 5.21 -32.06
C PHE A 146 -12.92 5.17 -30.53
N PRO A 147 -12.92 6.33 -29.85
CA PRO A 147 -12.64 6.40 -28.41
C PRO A 147 -13.60 5.57 -27.55
N TYR A 148 -14.87 5.48 -27.97
CA TYR A 148 -15.89 4.72 -27.23
C TYR A 148 -15.74 3.20 -27.37
N LEU A 149 -15.13 2.73 -28.46
CA LEU A 149 -14.85 1.31 -28.65
C LEU A 149 -13.78 0.82 -27.66
N TYR A 150 -12.79 1.67 -27.36
CA TYR A 150 -11.79 1.39 -26.33
C TYR A 150 -12.45 1.18 -24.96
N LEU A 151 -13.33 2.09 -24.54
CA LEU A 151 -14.03 1.99 -23.25
C LEU A 151 -14.88 0.72 -23.16
N PHE A 152 -15.60 0.40 -24.24
CA PHE A 152 -16.38 -0.82 -24.31
C PHE A 152 -15.48 -2.06 -24.16
N ALA A 153 -14.38 -2.12 -24.90
CA ALA A 153 -13.44 -3.24 -24.86
C ALA A 153 -12.75 -3.36 -23.48
N LEU A 154 -12.37 -2.24 -22.86
CA LEU A 154 -11.81 -2.17 -21.51
C LEU A 154 -12.74 -2.78 -20.46
N ASN A 155 -14.02 -2.36 -20.46
CA ASN A 155 -15.02 -2.88 -19.54
C ASN A 155 -15.30 -4.37 -19.79
N LEU A 156 -15.44 -4.76 -21.06
CA LEU A 156 -15.72 -6.15 -21.43
C LEU A 156 -14.59 -7.09 -21.01
N LEU A 157 -13.35 -6.75 -21.33
CA LEU A 157 -12.17 -7.54 -20.96
C LEU A 157 -12.06 -7.68 -19.43
N SER A 158 -12.20 -6.56 -18.72
CA SER A 158 -12.13 -6.53 -17.25
C SER A 158 -13.22 -7.40 -16.61
N LEU A 159 -14.43 -7.44 -17.17
CA LEU A 159 -15.53 -8.30 -16.69
C LEU A 159 -15.29 -9.79 -16.97
N ILE A 160 -14.73 -10.14 -18.13
CA ILE A 160 -14.36 -11.53 -18.46
C ILE A 160 -13.30 -12.02 -17.47
N GLU A 161 -12.26 -11.22 -17.25
CA GLU A 161 -11.19 -11.52 -16.31
C GLU A 161 -11.74 -11.66 -14.87
N PHE A 162 -12.62 -10.76 -14.46
CA PHE A 162 -13.29 -10.82 -13.17
C PHE A 162 -14.12 -12.11 -13.00
N TRP A 163 -14.84 -12.53 -14.04
CA TRP A 163 -15.62 -13.77 -14.01
C TRP A 163 -14.75 -15.02 -13.82
N ILE A 164 -13.59 -15.08 -14.50
CA ILE A 164 -12.60 -16.15 -14.30
C ILE A 164 -12.00 -16.07 -12.90
N CYS A 165 -11.64 -14.87 -12.46
CA CYS A 165 -11.06 -14.58 -11.15
C CYS A 165 -11.93 -15.14 -10.03
N ILE A 166 -13.23 -14.83 -10.00
CA ILE A 166 -14.09 -15.29 -8.91
C ILE A 166 -14.22 -16.82 -8.89
N LYS A 167 -14.22 -17.47 -10.06
CA LYS A 167 -14.38 -18.92 -10.16
C LYS A 167 -13.13 -19.70 -9.75
N ARG A 168 -11.93 -19.20 -10.09
CA ARG A 168 -10.67 -19.96 -9.94
C ARG A 168 -9.67 -19.31 -8.99
N TYR A 169 -9.73 -18.00 -8.80
CA TYR A 169 -8.74 -17.19 -8.08
C TYR A 169 -9.40 -16.19 -7.12
N PRO A 170 -10.20 -16.65 -6.13
CA PRO A 170 -10.99 -15.77 -5.28
C PRO A 170 -10.14 -14.77 -4.46
N ALA A 171 -8.85 -15.07 -4.24
CA ALA A 171 -7.91 -14.16 -3.58
C ALA A 171 -7.77 -12.80 -4.30
N LEU A 172 -7.88 -12.77 -5.63
CA LEU A 172 -7.71 -11.57 -6.44
C LEU A 172 -8.97 -10.69 -6.53
N ARG A 173 -10.10 -11.09 -5.92
CA ARG A 173 -11.35 -10.32 -5.97
C ARG A 173 -11.20 -8.87 -5.49
N PHE A 174 -10.33 -8.63 -4.51
CA PHE A 174 -10.06 -7.29 -3.99
C PHE A 174 -9.29 -6.42 -4.99
N VAL A 175 -8.39 -7.03 -5.77
CA VAL A 175 -7.67 -6.35 -6.86
C VAL A 175 -8.66 -5.92 -7.95
N PHE A 176 -9.62 -6.77 -8.29
CA PHE A 176 -10.68 -6.40 -9.26
C PHE A 176 -11.62 -5.31 -8.74
N ILE A 177 -11.97 -5.31 -7.45
CA ILE A 177 -12.74 -4.20 -6.85
C ILE A 177 -11.97 -2.89 -6.98
N ALA A 178 -10.66 -2.89 -6.69
CA ALA A 178 -9.81 -1.72 -6.87
C ALA A 178 -9.72 -1.29 -8.35
N TRP A 179 -9.56 -2.26 -9.27
CA TRP A 179 -9.54 -1.98 -10.71
C TRP A 179 -10.86 -1.38 -11.21
N PHE A 180 -12.01 -1.91 -10.78
CA PHE A 180 -13.30 -1.31 -11.10
C PHE A 180 -13.48 0.08 -10.48
N ALA A 181 -12.92 0.34 -9.30
CA ALA A 181 -12.88 1.69 -8.74
C ALA A 181 -12.08 2.65 -9.63
N VAL A 182 -10.92 2.22 -10.16
CA VAL A 182 -10.12 3.03 -11.10
C VAL A 182 -10.90 3.31 -12.37
N ILE A 183 -11.52 2.30 -13.01
CA ILE A 183 -12.36 2.49 -14.21
C ILE A 183 -13.52 3.44 -13.90
N SER A 184 -14.14 3.27 -12.72
CA SER A 184 -15.31 4.05 -12.31
C SER A 184 -14.97 5.54 -12.12
N ILE A 185 -13.89 5.83 -11.40
CA ILE A 185 -13.44 7.21 -11.13
C ILE A 185 -12.91 7.86 -12.41
N THR A 186 -12.07 7.17 -13.18
CA THR A 186 -11.52 7.73 -14.42
C THR A 186 -12.59 7.97 -15.47
N GLY A 187 -13.55 7.05 -15.61
CA GLY A 187 -14.73 7.24 -16.47
C GLY A 187 -15.56 8.45 -16.04
N MET A 188 -15.75 8.66 -14.74
CA MET A 188 -16.49 9.82 -14.24
C MET A 188 -15.75 11.13 -14.49
N ILE A 189 -14.45 11.19 -14.22
CA ILE A 189 -13.65 12.40 -14.49
C ILE A 189 -13.68 12.75 -15.98
N GLN A 190 -13.57 11.76 -16.87
CA GLN A 190 -13.67 11.99 -18.32
C GLN A 190 -15.08 12.45 -18.73
N PHE A 191 -16.13 11.90 -18.12
CA PHE A 191 -17.49 12.36 -18.34
C PHE A 191 -17.67 13.83 -17.95
N LEU A 192 -17.14 14.25 -16.80
CA LEU A 192 -17.21 15.66 -16.38
C LEU A 192 -16.47 16.61 -17.33
N SER A 193 -15.41 16.12 -17.99
CA SER A 193 -14.64 16.95 -18.93
C SER A 193 -15.29 17.09 -20.31
N SER A 194 -16.02 16.07 -20.79
CA SER A 194 -16.48 16.02 -22.18
C SER A 194 -18.00 15.89 -22.35
N GLU A 195 -18.73 15.65 -21.26
CA GLU A 195 -20.18 15.42 -21.21
C GLU A 195 -20.70 14.28 -22.12
N HIS A 196 -19.84 13.33 -22.51
CA HIS A 196 -20.23 12.22 -23.39
C HIS A 196 -20.73 11.00 -22.62
N ILE A 197 -21.96 10.58 -22.91
CA ILE A 197 -22.66 9.45 -22.25
C ILE A 197 -21.84 8.15 -22.14
N PRO A 198 -21.02 7.73 -23.14
CA PRO A 198 -20.24 6.50 -23.02
C PRO A 198 -19.29 6.46 -21.81
N TYR A 199 -18.73 7.60 -21.39
CA TYR A 199 -17.88 7.68 -20.20
C TYR A 199 -18.68 7.47 -18.91
N LEU A 200 -19.91 8.00 -18.86
CA LEU A 200 -20.84 7.76 -17.74
C LEU A 200 -21.23 6.27 -17.65
N ILE A 201 -21.53 5.65 -18.79
CA ILE A 201 -21.83 4.21 -18.84
C ILE A 201 -20.62 3.41 -18.32
N SER A 202 -19.41 3.71 -18.81
CA SER A 202 -18.18 3.08 -18.33
C SER A 202 -17.98 3.26 -16.83
N ALA A 203 -18.33 4.43 -16.29
CA ALA A 203 -18.15 4.73 -14.87
C ALA A 203 -18.98 3.80 -13.95
N PHE A 204 -20.18 3.40 -14.38
CA PHE A 204 -21.09 2.61 -13.54
C PHE A 204 -21.17 1.13 -13.92
N PHE A 205 -20.96 0.78 -15.20
CA PHE A 205 -21.32 -0.53 -15.75
C PHE A 205 -20.64 -1.71 -15.04
N ALA A 206 -19.30 -1.73 -15.01
CA ALA A 206 -18.56 -2.83 -14.38
C ALA A 206 -18.86 -2.93 -12.87
N GLY A 207 -19.01 -1.78 -12.22
CA GLY A 207 -19.29 -1.71 -10.80
C GLY A 207 -20.67 -2.24 -10.40
N ILE A 208 -21.71 -1.94 -11.18
CA ILE A 208 -23.07 -2.45 -10.94
C ILE A 208 -23.12 -3.97 -11.13
N ILE A 209 -22.46 -4.50 -12.17
CA ILE A 209 -22.41 -5.95 -12.42
C ILE A 209 -21.69 -6.67 -11.28
N ALA A 210 -20.55 -6.14 -10.83
CA ALA A 210 -19.82 -6.69 -9.70
C ALA A 210 -20.64 -6.65 -8.40
N PHE A 211 -21.31 -5.53 -8.12
CA PHE A 211 -22.20 -5.40 -6.96
C PHE A 211 -23.33 -6.43 -6.99
N TYR A 212 -24.02 -6.56 -8.12
CA TYR A 212 -25.11 -7.52 -8.29
C TYR A 212 -24.64 -8.97 -8.11
N TYR A 213 -23.45 -9.29 -8.64
CA TYR A 213 -22.84 -10.60 -8.45
C TYR A 213 -22.60 -10.91 -6.96
N PHE A 214 -21.94 -10.00 -6.24
CA PHE A 214 -21.64 -10.19 -4.82
C PHE A 214 -22.90 -10.23 -3.96
N PHE A 215 -23.90 -9.42 -4.32
CA PHE A 215 -25.23 -9.47 -3.72
C PHE A 215 -25.86 -10.86 -3.86
N LYS A 216 -25.87 -11.42 -5.07
CA LYS A 216 -26.47 -12.75 -5.33
C LYS A 216 -25.72 -13.89 -4.60
N LYS A 217 -24.45 -13.69 -4.28
CA LYS A 217 -23.60 -14.66 -3.57
C LYS A 217 -23.57 -14.45 -2.06
N ASP A 218 -24.33 -13.49 -1.53
CA ASP A 218 -24.29 -13.09 -0.11
C ASP A 218 -22.88 -12.72 0.39
N ASP A 219 -21.99 -12.28 -0.50
CA ASP A 219 -20.67 -11.74 -0.11
C ASP A 219 -20.84 -10.28 0.33
N GLN A 220 -21.27 -10.12 1.57
CA GLN A 220 -21.64 -8.83 2.16
C GLN A 220 -20.50 -7.81 2.16
N LEU A 221 -19.26 -8.27 2.36
CA LEU A 221 -18.09 -7.38 2.40
C LEU A 221 -17.80 -6.82 1.01
N CYS A 222 -17.71 -7.69 -0.01
CA CYS A 222 -17.44 -7.24 -1.38
C CYS A 222 -18.60 -6.41 -1.95
N ALA A 223 -19.85 -6.76 -1.65
CA ALA A 223 -21.00 -5.95 -2.02
C ALA A 223 -20.96 -4.56 -1.38
N SER A 224 -20.61 -4.46 -0.09
CA SER A 224 -20.51 -3.17 0.60
C SER A 224 -19.37 -2.28 0.06
N LEU A 225 -18.22 -2.88 -0.28
CA LEU A 225 -17.10 -2.15 -0.89
C LEU A 225 -17.47 -1.62 -2.27
N MET A 226 -18.12 -2.44 -3.10
CA MET A 226 -18.57 -2.03 -4.43
C MET A 226 -19.67 -0.95 -4.35
N ALA A 227 -20.61 -1.07 -3.40
CA ALA A 227 -21.60 -0.02 -3.13
C ALA A 227 -20.94 1.30 -2.71
N ALA A 228 -19.87 1.25 -1.91
CA ALA A 228 -19.12 2.44 -1.55
C ALA A 228 -18.44 3.08 -2.77
N VAL A 229 -17.79 2.28 -3.63
CA VAL A 229 -17.18 2.76 -4.87
C VAL A 229 -18.21 3.43 -5.77
N LEU A 230 -19.36 2.79 -6.02
CA LEU A 230 -20.46 3.38 -6.79
C LEU A 230 -20.99 4.67 -6.12
N GLY A 231 -21.06 4.69 -4.79
CA GLY A 231 -21.43 5.87 -4.01
C GLY A 231 -20.47 7.03 -4.24
N VAL A 232 -19.15 6.78 -4.20
CA VAL A 232 -18.11 7.79 -4.46
C VAL A 232 -18.23 8.32 -5.89
N THR A 233 -18.36 7.44 -6.87
CA THR A 233 -18.53 7.83 -8.28
C THR A 233 -19.77 8.71 -8.47
N ALA A 234 -20.89 8.36 -7.84
CA ALA A 234 -22.09 9.19 -7.85
C ALA A 234 -21.89 10.54 -7.12
N THR A 235 -21.10 10.59 -6.04
CA THR A 235 -20.81 11.87 -5.39
C THR A 235 -19.99 12.83 -6.26
N ILE A 236 -19.03 12.32 -7.05
CA ILE A 236 -18.28 13.15 -7.99
C ILE A 236 -19.24 13.83 -8.99
N TRP A 237 -20.19 13.07 -9.52
CA TRP A 237 -21.22 13.60 -10.41
C TRP A 237 -22.17 14.60 -9.73
N LEU A 238 -22.63 14.30 -8.51
CA LEU A 238 -23.51 15.19 -7.75
C LEU A 238 -22.85 16.51 -7.40
N VAL A 239 -21.57 16.47 -6.99
CA VAL A 239 -20.79 17.68 -6.65
C VAL A 239 -20.69 18.60 -7.86
N ASP A 240 -20.39 18.06 -9.04
CA ASP A 240 -20.35 18.85 -10.27
C ASP A 240 -21.72 19.45 -10.63
N GLY A 241 -22.79 18.66 -10.51
CA GLY A 241 -24.16 19.13 -10.73
C GLY A 241 -24.56 20.28 -9.80
N ILE A 242 -24.22 20.19 -8.51
CA ILE A 242 -24.48 21.25 -7.52
C ILE A 242 -23.64 22.50 -7.86
N ASN A 243 -22.36 22.31 -8.18
CA ASN A 243 -21.47 23.42 -8.54
C ASN A 243 -22.00 24.18 -9.77
N ASN A 244 -22.56 23.45 -10.75
CA ASN A 244 -23.18 24.06 -11.93
C ASN A 244 -24.49 24.80 -11.64
N LEU A 245 -25.28 24.33 -10.67
CA LEU A 245 -26.55 24.97 -10.27
C LEU A 245 -26.35 26.23 -9.41
N PHE A 246 -25.29 26.29 -8.61
CA PHE A 246 -25.05 27.35 -7.62
C PHE A 246 -23.85 28.24 -7.97
N LYS A 247 -23.51 28.40 -9.26
CA LYS A 247 -22.34 29.17 -9.73
C LYS A 247 -22.19 30.58 -9.11
N ASP A 248 -23.29 31.21 -8.69
CA ASP A 248 -23.32 32.57 -8.17
C ASP A 248 -23.32 32.67 -6.63
N SER A 249 -23.52 31.56 -5.90
CA SER A 249 -23.63 31.56 -4.44
C SER A 249 -22.49 30.79 -3.78
N ASN A 250 -21.33 31.42 -3.61
CA ASN A 250 -20.12 30.72 -3.13
C ASN A 250 -20.19 30.25 -1.67
N GLU A 251 -20.95 30.92 -0.81
CA GLU A 251 -20.80 30.78 0.65
C GLU A 251 -21.31 29.46 1.22
N PHE A 252 -22.39 28.85 0.67
CA PHE A 252 -23.05 27.68 1.28
C PHE A 252 -22.90 26.37 0.49
N ILE A 253 -22.23 26.39 -0.67
CA ILE A 253 -22.11 25.20 -1.55
C ILE A 253 -21.41 24.05 -0.82
N PHE A 254 -20.29 24.31 -0.14
CA PHE A 254 -19.53 23.25 0.54
C PHE A 254 -20.30 22.62 1.72
N LEU A 255 -21.08 23.42 2.45
CA LEU A 255 -21.95 22.91 3.51
C LEU A 255 -23.07 22.04 2.93
N LEU A 256 -23.68 22.48 1.82
CA LEU A 256 -24.73 21.74 1.12
C LEU A 256 -24.18 20.43 0.54
N ILE A 257 -22.99 20.46 -0.08
CA ILE A 257 -22.26 19.28 -0.55
C ILE A 257 -22.00 18.32 0.61
N ALA A 258 -21.45 18.79 1.74
CA ALA A 258 -21.19 17.95 2.90
C ALA A 258 -22.46 17.26 3.43
N GLY A 259 -23.57 18.02 3.52
CA GLY A 259 -24.88 17.49 3.91
C GLY A 259 -25.40 16.43 2.95
N ILE A 260 -25.34 16.69 1.64
CA ILE A 260 -25.79 15.74 0.60
C ILE A 260 -24.94 14.47 0.61
N ILE A 261 -23.61 14.58 0.68
CA ILE A 261 -22.71 13.41 0.75
C ILE A 261 -23.08 12.56 1.97
N PHE A 262 -23.27 13.17 3.14
CA PHE A 262 -23.58 12.44 4.36
C PHE A 262 -24.94 11.73 4.28
N ILE A 263 -25.99 12.44 3.82
CA ILE A 263 -27.33 11.86 3.64
C ILE A 263 -27.31 10.74 2.60
N TRP A 264 -26.63 10.95 1.47
CA TRP A 264 -26.52 9.98 0.39
C TRP A 264 -25.90 8.66 0.84
N PHE A 265 -24.75 8.71 1.53
CA PHE A 265 -24.11 7.51 2.05
C PHE A 265 -24.87 6.87 3.22
N ALA A 266 -25.61 7.67 3.99
CA ALA A 266 -26.54 7.14 4.99
C ALA A 266 -27.69 6.35 4.34
N LEU A 267 -28.25 6.85 3.23
CA LEU A 267 -29.27 6.15 2.45
C LEU A 267 -28.73 4.85 1.86
N ILE A 268 -27.54 4.86 1.23
CA ILE A 268 -26.89 3.64 0.72
C ILE A 268 -26.78 2.60 1.84
N SER A 269 -26.31 3.03 3.01
CA SER A 269 -26.14 2.15 4.17
C SER A 269 -27.47 1.62 4.69
N TYR A 270 -28.52 2.44 4.71
CA TYR A 270 -29.88 2.03 5.06
C TYR A 270 -30.44 0.99 4.09
N PHE A 271 -30.25 1.18 2.78
CA PHE A 271 -30.63 0.19 1.78
C PHE A 271 -29.89 -1.14 1.98
N LEU A 272 -28.57 -1.09 2.26
CA LEU A 272 -27.78 -2.28 2.55
C LEU A 272 -28.25 -3.02 3.81
N ILE A 273 -28.70 -2.33 4.86
CA ILE A 273 -29.29 -2.96 6.05
C ILE A 273 -30.59 -3.70 5.69
N LYS A 274 -31.45 -3.06 4.89
CA LYS A 274 -32.74 -3.65 4.48
C LYS A 274 -32.53 -4.90 3.61
N ILE A 275 -31.51 -4.85 2.76
CA ILE A 275 -31.08 -5.95 1.89
C ILE A 275 -30.44 -7.08 2.72
N PHE A 276 -29.38 -6.77 3.46
CA PHE A 276 -28.60 -7.72 4.25
C PHE A 276 -28.97 -7.59 5.72
N ARG A 277 -30.09 -8.23 6.10
CA ARG A 277 -30.73 -8.15 7.44
C ARG A 277 -29.80 -8.38 8.64
N GLN A 278 -28.59 -8.91 8.47
CA GLN A 278 -27.63 -9.19 9.56
C GLN A 278 -26.18 -8.75 9.26
N SER A 279 -25.92 -7.99 8.19
CA SER A 279 -24.54 -7.60 7.89
C SER A 279 -23.99 -6.57 8.88
N ARG A 280 -22.70 -6.63 9.21
CA ARG A 280 -21.98 -5.53 9.90
C ARG A 280 -21.28 -4.59 8.91
N PHE A 281 -21.24 -4.98 7.64
CA PHE A 281 -20.48 -4.31 6.59
C PHE A 281 -21.19 -3.10 5.98
N TYR A 282 -22.47 -2.88 6.27
CA TYR A 282 -23.18 -1.63 5.91
C TYR A 282 -22.52 -0.37 6.49
N VAL A 283 -21.70 -0.52 7.53
CA VAL A 283 -20.95 0.59 8.15
C VAL A 283 -19.86 1.12 7.21
N ILE A 284 -19.42 0.35 6.20
CA ILE A 284 -18.32 0.74 5.30
C ILE A 284 -18.72 1.95 4.42
N PRO A 285 -19.81 1.92 3.62
CA PRO A 285 -20.25 3.11 2.88
C PRO A 285 -20.55 4.30 3.79
N LEU A 286 -21.19 4.06 4.94
CA LEU A 286 -21.48 5.12 5.91
C LEU A 286 -20.20 5.82 6.40
N ALA A 287 -19.17 5.04 6.72
CA ALA A 287 -17.89 5.58 7.14
C ALA A 287 -17.27 6.41 6.01
N ILE A 288 -17.15 5.85 4.80
CA ILE A 288 -16.58 6.56 3.64
C ILE A 288 -17.31 7.88 3.39
N GLY A 289 -18.64 7.87 3.41
CA GLY A 289 -19.44 9.08 3.29
C GLY A 289 -19.23 10.09 4.41
N ALA A 290 -19.11 9.64 5.66
CA ALA A 290 -18.81 10.51 6.78
C ALA A 290 -17.44 11.19 6.65
N TRP A 291 -16.43 10.46 6.20
CA TRP A 291 -15.09 11.01 5.96
C TRP A 291 -15.08 12.01 4.79
N LEU A 292 -15.75 11.71 3.68
CA LEU A 292 -15.87 12.63 2.54
C LEU A 292 -16.67 13.89 2.91
N ALA A 293 -17.76 13.75 3.65
CA ALA A 293 -18.52 14.88 4.17
C ALA A 293 -17.69 15.72 5.15
N GLY A 294 -16.87 15.09 6.00
CA GLY A 294 -15.96 15.76 6.91
C GLY A 294 -14.90 16.60 6.18
N LEU A 295 -14.37 16.09 5.06
CA LEU A 295 -13.45 16.85 4.21
C LEU A 295 -14.13 18.05 3.53
N ALA A 296 -15.34 17.88 3.01
CA ALA A 296 -16.11 18.98 2.42
C ALA A 296 -16.47 20.04 3.48
N LEU A 297 -16.84 19.61 4.70
CA LEU A 297 -17.12 20.50 5.82
C LEU A 297 -15.86 21.22 6.31
N ALA A 298 -14.70 20.54 6.32
CA ALA A 298 -13.41 21.16 6.60
C ALA A 298 -13.09 22.26 5.59
N ALA A 299 -13.26 21.99 4.29
CA ALA A 299 -13.05 22.98 3.24
C ALA A 299 -13.97 24.21 3.43
N PHE A 300 -15.25 24.01 3.77
CA PHE A 300 -16.16 25.11 4.14
C PHE A 300 -15.60 25.95 5.29
N THR A 301 -15.17 25.32 6.38
CA THR A 301 -14.66 26.05 7.55
C THR A 301 -13.37 26.84 7.26
N LEU A 302 -12.54 26.38 6.32
CA LEU A 302 -11.29 27.03 5.93
C LEU A 302 -11.50 28.28 5.07
N VAL A 303 -12.53 28.28 4.21
CA VAL A 303 -12.71 29.34 3.20
C VAL A 303 -13.40 30.58 3.75
N PHE A 304 -14.30 30.45 4.74
CA PHE A 304 -15.26 31.54 5.03
C PHE A 304 -15.16 32.17 6.43
N TRP A 305 -14.50 31.54 7.41
CA TRP A 305 -14.70 31.90 8.82
C TRP A 305 -13.47 32.42 9.58
N GLU A 306 -12.44 32.98 8.93
CA GLU A 306 -11.26 33.65 9.53
C GLU A 306 -11.00 33.31 11.03
N ALA A 307 -11.15 34.27 11.96
CA ALA A 307 -10.95 34.04 13.40
C ALA A 307 -12.10 33.29 14.10
N VAL A 308 -13.32 33.32 13.52
CA VAL A 308 -14.51 32.65 14.09
C VAL A 308 -14.43 31.13 13.94
N SER A 309 -13.68 30.65 12.94
CA SER A 309 -13.42 29.25 12.66
C SER A 309 -12.66 28.56 13.80
N LEU A 310 -11.81 29.27 14.55
CA LEU A 310 -11.11 28.75 15.73
C LEU A 310 -12.11 28.34 16.80
N VAL A 311 -13.08 29.22 17.07
CA VAL A 311 -14.13 29.01 18.07
C VAL A 311 -15.06 27.88 17.62
N ILE A 312 -15.50 27.90 16.36
CA ILE A 312 -16.37 26.86 15.80
C ILE A 312 -15.67 25.51 15.76
N GLY A 313 -14.38 25.48 15.40
CA GLY A 313 -13.57 24.28 15.38
C GLY A 313 -13.45 23.64 16.76
N ALA A 314 -13.17 24.46 17.78
CA ALA A 314 -13.15 24.01 19.17
C ALA A 314 -14.52 23.48 19.63
N ILE A 315 -15.61 24.15 19.27
CA ILE A 315 -16.98 23.72 19.57
C ILE A 315 -17.27 22.36 18.91
N PHE A 316 -16.92 22.18 17.63
CA PHE A 316 -17.12 20.92 16.91
C PHE A 316 -16.35 19.77 17.54
N VAL A 317 -15.08 19.97 17.91
CA VAL A 317 -14.27 18.97 18.61
C VAL A 317 -14.88 18.62 19.98
N CYS A 318 -15.34 19.61 20.74
CA CYS A 318 -16.02 19.39 22.03
C CYS A 318 -17.32 18.58 21.88
N ILE A 319 -18.18 18.95 20.93
CA ILE A 319 -19.43 18.23 20.63
C ILE A 319 -19.11 16.79 20.21
N ALA A 320 -18.14 16.60 19.31
CA ALA A 320 -17.71 15.28 18.87
C ALA A 320 -17.20 14.42 20.03
N ALA A 321 -16.39 14.98 20.93
CA ALA A 321 -15.88 14.28 22.12
C ALA A 321 -17.02 13.83 23.06
N ILE A 322 -18.05 14.65 23.24
CA ILE A 322 -19.23 14.30 24.04
C ILE A 322 -20.02 13.16 23.37
N LEU A 323 -20.24 13.25 22.05
CA LEU A 323 -20.96 12.23 21.29
C LEU A 323 -20.25 10.86 21.32
N LEU A 324 -18.92 10.87 21.21
CA LEU A 324 -18.09 9.66 21.27
C LEU A 324 -18.13 8.98 22.65
N LYS A 325 -18.31 9.73 23.74
CA LYS A 325 -18.47 9.17 25.10
C LYS A 325 -19.87 8.63 25.37
N LYS A 326 -20.91 9.29 24.88
CA LYS A 326 -22.31 9.00 25.28
C LYS A 326 -22.98 7.89 24.48
N THR A 327 -22.64 7.69 23.21
CA THR A 327 -23.48 6.88 22.30
C THR A 327 -22.74 5.68 21.69
N GLN A 328 -23.45 4.56 21.53
CA GLN A 328 -22.93 3.32 20.92
C GLN A 328 -23.41 3.12 19.47
N HIS A 329 -24.28 3.99 18.94
CA HIS A 329 -24.78 3.87 17.58
C HIS A 329 -23.69 4.18 16.54
N HIS A 330 -23.49 3.28 15.58
CA HIS A 330 -22.48 3.41 14.53
C HIS A 330 -22.63 4.72 13.73
N PHE A 331 -23.87 5.14 13.45
CA PHE A 331 -24.15 6.38 12.74
C PHE A 331 -23.67 7.62 13.50
N ILE A 332 -24.04 7.75 14.77
CA ILE A 332 -23.64 8.88 15.61
C ILE A 332 -22.13 8.91 15.79
N ARG A 333 -21.49 7.74 15.89
CA ARG A 333 -20.03 7.64 15.96
C ARG A 333 -19.35 8.14 14.68
N GLN A 334 -19.83 7.77 13.49
CA GLN A 334 -19.26 8.27 12.22
C GLN A 334 -19.52 9.77 12.03
N PHE A 335 -20.71 10.25 12.42
CA PHE A 335 -21.01 11.68 12.45
C PHE A 335 -20.08 12.45 13.39
N ALA A 336 -19.81 11.91 14.58
CA ALA A 336 -18.88 12.50 15.52
C ALA A 336 -17.44 12.54 14.97
N TYR A 337 -17.00 11.52 14.22
CA TYR A 337 -15.71 11.57 13.53
C TYR A 337 -15.67 12.69 12.48
N CYS A 338 -16.69 12.80 11.64
CA CYS A 338 -16.84 13.87 10.66
C CYS A 338 -16.69 15.27 11.29
N LEU A 339 -17.45 15.53 12.36
CA LEU A 339 -17.37 16.79 13.12
C LEU A 339 -16.00 17.01 13.77
N PHE A 340 -15.37 15.95 14.30
CA PHE A 340 -14.07 16.08 14.95
C PHE A 340 -13.01 16.52 13.95
N ILE A 341 -12.94 15.87 12.79
CA ILE A 341 -11.91 16.15 11.78
C ILE A 341 -12.11 17.55 11.22
N SER A 342 -13.33 17.93 10.86
CA SER A 342 -13.60 19.26 10.33
C SER A 342 -13.26 20.35 11.36
N GLY A 343 -13.66 20.15 12.62
CA GLY A 343 -13.35 21.09 13.69
C GLY A 343 -11.85 21.19 13.98
N GLN A 344 -11.15 20.05 13.96
CA GLN A 344 -9.70 19.99 14.12
C GLN A 344 -8.97 20.70 12.98
N THR A 345 -9.34 20.46 11.72
CA THR A 345 -8.69 21.09 10.57
C THR A 345 -8.88 22.60 10.59
N ALA A 346 -10.08 23.08 10.93
CA ALA A 346 -10.36 24.50 11.08
C ALA A 346 -9.49 25.11 12.20
N PHE A 347 -9.46 24.46 13.37
CA PHE A 347 -8.68 24.92 14.50
C PHE A 347 -7.18 25.00 14.20
N LEU A 348 -6.60 23.93 13.63
CA LEU A 348 -5.17 23.85 13.38
C LEU A 348 -4.69 24.80 12.28
N PHE A 349 -5.46 24.94 11.20
CA PHE A 349 -5.09 25.81 10.09
C PHE A 349 -5.06 27.28 10.52
N HIS A 350 -6.13 27.75 11.18
CA HIS A 350 -6.18 29.13 11.64
C HIS A 350 -5.23 29.40 12.81
N LEU A 351 -4.95 28.41 13.68
CA LEU A 351 -3.89 28.55 14.68
C LEU A 351 -2.52 28.78 14.01
N GLY A 352 -2.24 28.07 12.91
CA GLY A 352 -1.04 28.29 12.11
C GLY A 352 -1.01 29.65 11.43
N SER A 353 -2.15 30.11 10.91
CA SER A 353 -2.28 31.43 10.27
C SER A 353 -2.13 32.60 11.24
N GLU A 354 -2.64 32.49 12.47
CA GLU A 354 -2.58 33.58 13.45
C GLU A 354 -1.22 33.67 14.15
N THR A 355 -0.52 32.54 14.31
CA THR A 355 0.75 32.49 15.03
C THR A 355 1.98 32.58 14.12
N ASP A 356 1.79 32.45 12.80
CA ASP A 356 2.85 32.31 11.78
C ASP A 356 3.89 31.21 12.10
N GLN A 357 3.59 30.31 13.04
CA GLN A 357 4.52 29.32 13.59
C GLN A 357 3.89 27.93 13.60
N ILE A 358 4.41 27.03 12.76
CA ILE A 358 3.94 25.62 12.68
C ILE A 358 4.19 24.86 14.00
N LEU A 359 5.11 25.32 14.86
CA LEU A 359 5.37 24.70 16.16
C LEU A 359 4.10 24.63 17.04
N TRP A 360 3.29 25.70 17.07
CA TRP A 360 2.05 25.73 17.84
C TRP A 360 1.00 24.76 17.27
N VAL A 361 0.96 24.62 15.94
CA VAL A 361 0.13 23.63 15.25
C VAL A 361 0.55 22.21 15.63
N LEU A 362 1.85 21.92 15.71
CA LEU A 362 2.38 20.62 16.13
C LEU A 362 2.02 20.30 17.58
N ILE A 363 2.20 21.25 18.51
CA ILE A 363 1.86 21.07 19.93
C ILE A 363 0.37 20.82 20.08
N ALA A 364 -0.47 21.61 19.41
CA ALA A 364 -1.92 21.42 19.39
C ALA A 364 -2.30 20.05 18.84
N GLN A 365 -1.67 19.60 17.75
CA GLN A 365 -1.93 18.29 17.16
C GLN A 365 -1.53 17.14 18.09
N ILE A 366 -0.41 17.24 18.80
CA ILE A 366 0.01 16.24 19.81
C ILE A 366 -1.02 16.18 20.95
N PHE A 367 -1.50 17.34 21.41
CA PHE A 367 -2.55 17.40 22.42
C PHE A 367 -3.86 16.74 21.92
N ILE A 368 -4.26 17.00 20.68
CA ILE A 368 -5.43 16.39 20.05
C ILE A 368 -5.28 14.87 19.92
N LEU A 369 -4.09 14.37 19.54
CA LEU A 369 -3.79 12.93 19.52
C LEU A 369 -3.95 12.31 20.92
N PHE A 370 -3.44 12.98 21.95
CA PHE A 370 -3.58 12.53 23.35
C PHE A 370 -5.05 12.48 23.78
N VAL A 371 -5.82 13.55 23.54
CA VAL A 371 -7.27 13.58 23.82
C VAL A 371 -7.99 12.47 23.06
N SER A 372 -7.67 12.29 21.78
CA SER A 372 -8.23 11.25 20.93
C SER A 372 -7.99 9.85 21.50
N TYR A 373 -6.81 9.59 22.06
CA TYR A 373 -6.50 8.31 22.70
C TYR A 373 -7.43 8.00 23.89
N PHE A 374 -7.74 8.99 24.74
CA PHE A 374 -8.65 8.78 25.89
C PHE A 374 -10.12 8.59 25.50
N LEU A 375 -10.53 9.11 24.33
CA LEU A 375 -11.88 8.91 23.80
C LEU A 375 -12.14 7.46 23.36
N LYS A 376 -11.11 6.60 23.37
CA LYS A 376 -11.13 5.22 22.89
C LYS A 376 -11.85 5.05 21.53
N PRO A 377 -11.51 5.86 20.50
CA PRO A 377 -12.15 5.80 19.20
C PRO A 377 -11.72 4.54 18.44
N HIS A 378 -12.32 4.33 17.28
CA HIS A 378 -11.94 3.26 16.36
C HIS A 378 -10.47 3.40 15.92
N TRP A 379 -9.79 2.28 15.70
CA TRP A 379 -8.35 2.24 15.38
C TRP A 379 -7.97 3.13 14.17
N PHE A 380 -8.82 3.16 13.14
CA PHE A 380 -8.57 3.95 11.93
C PHE A 380 -8.49 5.46 12.21
N PHE A 381 -9.28 5.94 13.17
CA PHE A 381 -9.25 7.34 13.56
C PHE A 381 -7.90 7.70 14.21
N ILE A 382 -7.39 6.86 15.12
CA ILE A 382 -6.06 7.04 15.72
C ILE A 382 -4.95 6.98 14.67
N LEU A 383 -5.05 6.08 13.68
CA LEU A 383 -4.10 6.02 12.57
C LEU A 383 -4.01 7.36 11.84
N ILE A 384 -5.14 7.98 11.51
CA ILE A 384 -5.17 9.29 10.84
C ILE A 384 -4.54 10.37 11.74
N GLN A 385 -4.84 10.37 13.03
CA GLN A 385 -4.23 11.33 13.97
C GLN A 385 -2.70 11.17 14.06
N MET A 386 -2.20 9.92 14.04
CA MET A 386 -0.77 9.63 14.03
C MET A 386 -0.09 10.07 12.72
N LEU A 387 -0.75 9.83 11.58
CA LEU A 387 -0.24 10.30 10.28
C LEU A 387 -0.25 11.82 10.19
N ALA A 388 -1.27 12.49 10.72
CA ALA A 388 -1.34 13.95 10.79
C ALA A 388 -0.24 14.53 11.71
N THR A 389 0.03 13.93 12.88
CA THR A 389 1.15 14.35 13.73
C THR A 389 2.49 14.21 12.99
N TYR A 390 2.71 13.09 12.30
CA TYR A 390 3.93 12.88 11.54
C TYR A 390 4.07 13.87 10.38
N GLY A 391 3.00 14.09 9.62
CA GLY A 391 2.97 15.04 8.51
C GLY A 391 3.25 16.48 8.94
N ILE A 392 2.64 16.95 10.04
CA ILE A 392 2.91 18.30 10.57
C ILE A 392 4.33 18.41 11.10
N ALA A 393 4.85 17.39 11.79
CA ALA A 393 6.24 17.36 12.25
C ALA A 393 7.23 17.37 11.07
N PHE A 394 6.91 16.63 10.00
CA PHE A 394 7.69 16.60 8.77
C PHE A 394 7.73 17.99 8.10
N ILE A 395 6.58 18.67 7.97
CA ILE A 395 6.50 20.03 7.40
C ILE A 395 7.25 21.04 8.28
N TYR A 396 7.12 20.94 9.61
CA TYR A 396 7.84 21.80 10.54
C TYR A 396 9.37 21.69 10.36
N LEU A 397 9.88 20.46 10.25
CA LEU A 397 11.31 20.22 10.02
C LEU A 397 11.78 20.75 8.65
N LEU A 398 10.92 20.73 7.63
CA LEU A 398 11.22 21.33 6.34
C LEU A 398 11.21 22.86 6.36
N GLN A 399 10.35 23.49 7.16
CA GLN A 399 10.23 24.95 7.22
C GLN A 399 11.36 25.62 8.01
N LEU A 400 11.96 24.91 8.98
CA LEU A 400 13.08 25.43 9.78
C LEU A 400 14.28 25.87 8.93
N ASP A 401 14.41 25.37 7.71
CA ASP A 401 15.43 25.78 6.75
C ASP A 401 14.74 26.34 5.49
N HIS A 402 14.79 27.65 5.29
CA HIS A 402 13.99 28.38 4.29
C HIS A 402 14.24 28.01 2.80
N LEU A 403 15.09 27.04 2.50
CA LEU A 403 15.37 26.58 1.14
C LEU A 403 15.64 25.08 1.12
N LEU A 404 14.65 24.31 0.63
CA LEU A 404 14.76 22.90 0.24
C LEU A 404 15.98 22.58 -0.64
N TRP A 405 16.58 23.59 -1.29
CA TRP A 405 17.63 23.48 -2.31
C TRP A 405 18.94 24.23 -1.94
N SER A 406 19.14 24.61 -0.67
CA SER A 406 20.42 25.23 -0.25
C SER A 406 21.45 24.21 0.25
N ILE A 407 22.70 24.65 0.32
CA ILE A 407 23.93 23.89 0.59
C ILE A 407 23.97 23.25 2.01
N HIS A 408 22.93 23.42 2.86
CA HIS A 408 22.85 22.88 4.23
C HIS A 408 21.85 21.71 4.39
N SER A 409 21.70 20.90 3.35
CA SER A 409 20.74 19.78 3.26
C SER A 409 20.94 18.62 4.26
N THR A 410 22.04 18.60 5.02
CA THR A 410 22.41 17.48 5.90
C THR A 410 21.62 17.48 7.20
N GLN A 411 21.48 18.62 7.88
CA GLN A 411 20.80 18.68 9.18
C GLN A 411 19.31 18.33 9.08
N ILE A 412 18.65 18.72 7.97
CA ILE A 412 17.26 18.37 7.68
C ILE A 412 17.12 16.86 7.52
N TYR A 413 18.00 16.25 6.72
CA TYR A 413 18.03 14.80 6.55
C TYR A 413 18.21 14.06 7.88
N LEU A 414 19.14 14.54 8.72
CA LEU A 414 19.37 13.99 10.06
C LEU A 414 18.13 14.12 10.98
N ASN A 415 17.47 15.27 10.96
CA ASN A 415 16.27 15.48 11.78
C ASN A 415 15.09 14.63 11.29
N LEU A 416 14.93 14.48 9.97
CA LEU A 416 13.88 13.66 9.36
C LEU A 416 14.11 12.17 9.62
N THR A 417 15.34 11.68 9.48
CA THR A 417 15.69 10.30 9.83
C THR A 417 15.44 10.03 11.31
N LEU A 418 15.83 10.95 12.21
CA LEU A 418 15.52 10.83 13.63
C LEU A 418 14.01 10.75 13.90
N LEU A 419 13.20 11.59 13.22
CA LEU A 419 11.73 11.54 13.29
C LEU A 419 11.19 10.17 12.83
N SER A 420 11.70 9.63 11.72
CA SER A 420 11.29 8.30 11.24
C SER A 420 11.62 7.20 12.25
N TYR A 421 12.81 7.20 12.84
CA TYR A 421 13.23 6.21 13.83
C TYR A 421 12.49 6.34 15.17
N LEU A 422 12.03 7.54 15.55
CA LEU A 422 11.10 7.71 16.68
C LEU A 422 9.78 6.95 16.43
N VAL A 423 9.23 7.03 15.21
CA VAL A 423 8.03 6.27 14.84
C VAL A 423 8.33 4.77 14.76
N PHE A 424 9.47 4.36 14.20
CA PHE A 424 9.87 2.95 14.14
C PHE A 424 10.04 2.32 15.52
N SER A 425 10.46 3.10 16.51
CA SER A 425 10.59 2.66 17.90
C SER A 425 9.24 2.30 18.55
N LEU A 426 8.11 2.75 18.01
CA LEU A 426 6.78 2.33 18.48
C LEU A 426 6.54 0.83 18.32
N VAL A 427 7.25 0.16 17.40
CA VAL A 427 7.21 -1.31 17.21
C VAL A 427 7.79 -2.04 18.43
N LEU A 428 8.71 -1.41 19.16
CA LEU A 428 9.37 -2.01 20.33
C LEU A 428 8.50 -1.98 21.60
N LEU A 429 7.42 -1.20 21.61
CA LEU A 429 6.60 -1.01 22.79
C LEU A 429 5.93 -2.32 23.23
N PRO A 430 5.98 -2.67 24.54
CA PRO A 430 5.32 -3.86 25.05
C PRO A 430 3.81 -3.76 24.85
N LYS A 431 3.21 -4.82 24.28
CA LYS A 431 1.79 -4.82 23.88
C LYS A 431 0.84 -5.16 25.03
N SER A 432 1.06 -4.51 26.18
CA SER A 432 0.26 -4.67 27.40
C SER A 432 -0.70 -3.51 27.61
N GLY A 433 -1.91 -3.82 28.09
CA GLY A 433 -2.90 -2.81 28.50
C GLY A 433 -3.59 -2.09 27.33
N PRO A 434 -3.85 -0.77 27.42
CA PRO A 434 -4.65 -0.02 26.45
C PRO A 434 -3.98 0.18 25.09
N ILE A 435 -2.66 0.04 25.00
CA ILE A 435 -1.89 0.11 23.74
C ILE A 435 -2.25 -1.05 22.80
N ALA A 436 -2.63 -2.21 23.35
CA ALA A 436 -3.02 -3.39 22.58
C ALA A 436 -4.22 -3.14 21.64
N LEU A 437 -5.09 -2.17 21.97
CA LEU A 437 -6.24 -1.79 21.15
C LEU A 437 -5.84 -1.11 19.83
N TYR A 438 -4.68 -0.46 19.81
CA TYR A 438 -4.21 0.39 18.70
C TYR A 438 -2.96 -0.16 18.02
N GLU A 439 -2.59 -1.42 18.27
CA GLU A 439 -1.46 -2.10 17.60
C GLU A 439 -1.53 -1.93 16.08
N ARG A 440 -2.72 -2.16 15.51
CA ARG A 440 -2.96 -2.01 14.08
C ARG A 440 -2.66 -0.59 13.56
N SER A 441 -3.05 0.44 14.31
CA SER A 441 -2.81 1.83 13.94
C SER A 441 -1.33 2.17 13.98
N ILE A 442 -0.63 1.71 15.02
CA ILE A 442 0.81 1.91 15.16
C ILE A 442 1.55 1.29 13.98
N LEU A 443 1.26 0.03 13.66
CA LEU A 443 1.94 -0.68 12.58
C LEU A 443 1.65 -0.08 11.21
N LEU A 444 0.40 0.32 10.94
CA LEU A 444 0.06 1.01 9.69
C LEU A 444 0.74 2.39 9.59
N CYS A 445 0.90 3.10 10.71
CA CYS A 445 1.64 4.35 10.75
C CYS A 445 3.12 4.14 10.44
N VAL A 446 3.75 3.13 11.05
CA VAL A 446 5.14 2.75 10.75
C VAL A 446 5.30 2.39 9.28
N LEU A 447 4.40 1.60 8.70
CA LEU A 447 4.42 1.25 7.28
C LEU A 447 4.33 2.48 6.36
N ALA A 448 3.50 3.46 6.72
CA ALA A 448 3.40 4.71 5.97
C ALA A 448 4.69 5.55 6.08
N VAL A 449 5.28 5.62 7.28
CA VAL A 449 6.55 6.35 7.50
C VAL A 449 7.70 5.71 6.74
N ILE A 450 7.77 4.37 6.67
CA ILE A 450 8.76 3.67 5.82
C ILE A 450 8.65 4.11 4.36
N LEU A 451 7.43 4.20 3.82
CA LEU A 451 7.20 4.62 2.44
C LEU A 451 7.63 6.08 2.23
N VAL A 452 7.27 6.98 3.15
CA VAL A 452 7.67 8.40 3.07
C VAL A 452 9.19 8.55 3.17
N ALA A 453 9.84 7.86 4.11
CA ALA A 453 11.28 7.89 4.28
C ALA A 453 12.00 7.38 3.01
N SER A 454 11.59 6.22 2.49
CA SER A 454 12.19 5.65 1.28
C SER A 454 11.96 6.52 0.03
N PHE A 455 10.81 7.20 -0.07
CA PHE A 455 10.57 8.18 -1.12
C PHE A 455 11.50 9.39 -0.98
N PHE A 456 11.68 9.90 0.24
CA PHE A 456 12.57 11.03 0.51
C PHE A 456 14.02 10.70 0.16
N ASP A 457 14.51 9.52 0.56
CA ASP A 457 15.86 9.04 0.21
C ASP A 457 16.07 8.98 -1.32
N ALA A 458 15.06 8.50 -2.07
CA ALA A 458 15.14 8.38 -3.52
C ALA A 458 15.11 9.73 -4.25
N PHE A 459 14.33 10.71 -3.78
CA PHE A 459 14.17 12.02 -4.43
C PHE A 459 15.26 13.01 -4.07
N VAL A 460 15.72 13.00 -2.81
CA VAL A 460 16.68 13.98 -2.31
C VAL A 460 18.10 13.61 -2.74
N GLY A 461 18.37 12.34 -3.09
CA GLY A 461 19.58 11.95 -3.82
C GLY A 461 20.90 12.31 -3.14
N LEU A 462 20.89 12.57 -1.82
CA LEU A 462 22.07 13.05 -1.10
C LEU A 462 23.02 11.88 -0.84
N VAL A 463 24.08 11.80 -1.64
CA VAL A 463 25.39 11.53 -1.06
C VAL A 463 25.77 12.86 -0.41
N PRO A 464 25.82 12.97 0.92
CA PRO A 464 26.42 14.14 1.53
C PRO A 464 27.88 14.16 1.12
N GLU A 465 28.28 15.11 0.27
CA GLU A 465 29.63 15.64 0.38
C GLU A 465 29.65 16.37 1.74
N ILE A 466 30.14 15.75 2.84
CA ILE A 466 30.71 16.37 4.07
C ILE A 466 30.98 15.31 5.17
N SER A 467 32.02 15.56 5.98
CA SER A 467 32.58 14.89 7.17
C SER A 467 32.00 13.53 7.65
N ILE A 468 32.89 12.55 7.72
CA ILE A 468 32.71 11.14 8.11
C ILE A 468 31.98 10.97 9.46
N ASP A 469 32.12 11.90 10.40
CA ASP A 469 31.68 11.68 11.79
C ASP A 469 30.16 11.76 12.00
N GLN A 470 29.45 12.76 11.46
CA GLN A 470 28.00 12.93 11.73
C GLN A 470 27.12 11.90 11.01
N GLN A 471 27.57 11.38 9.87
CA GLN A 471 26.85 10.38 9.10
C GLN A 471 26.83 9.01 9.80
N ILE A 472 27.89 8.67 10.55
CA ILE A 472 28.01 7.36 11.23
C ILE A 472 27.01 7.21 12.39
N TRP A 473 26.81 8.28 13.18
CA TRP A 473 25.97 8.24 14.39
C TRP A 473 24.48 8.03 14.10
N ILE A 474 23.95 8.46 12.97
CA ILE A 474 22.50 8.35 12.71
C ILE A 474 22.20 7.22 11.72
N LEU A 475 23.03 7.04 10.69
CA LEU A 475 22.78 6.02 9.67
C LEU A 475 23.04 4.60 10.18
N TYR A 476 24.02 4.41 11.08
CA TYR A 476 24.42 3.09 11.56
C TYR A 476 24.13 2.85 13.04
N LEU A 477 24.42 3.82 13.92
CA LEU A 477 24.23 3.61 15.36
C LEU A 477 22.75 3.52 15.75
N LEU A 478 21.89 4.40 15.24
CA LEU A 478 20.46 4.42 15.59
C LEU A 478 19.75 3.10 15.24
N PRO A 479 19.87 2.57 14.00
CA PRO A 479 19.36 1.23 13.70
C PRO A 479 20.07 0.11 14.47
N SER A 480 21.36 0.25 14.81
CA SER A 480 22.06 -0.74 15.66
C SER A 480 21.48 -0.78 17.08
N ILE A 481 21.21 0.38 17.68
CA ILE A 481 20.54 0.49 18.98
C ILE A 481 19.14 -0.12 18.89
N TRP A 482 18.40 0.19 17.82
CA TRP A 482 17.07 -0.39 17.60
C TRP A 482 17.14 -1.91 17.51
N LEU A 483 18.09 -2.46 16.74
CA LEU A 483 18.30 -3.91 16.58
C LEU A 483 18.65 -4.57 17.91
N LEU A 484 19.53 -3.95 18.70
CA LEU A 484 19.90 -4.43 20.04
C LEU A 484 18.68 -4.45 20.98
N CYS A 485 17.91 -3.36 21.03
CA CYS A 485 16.68 -3.27 21.81
C CYS A 485 15.67 -4.35 21.40
N PHE A 486 15.41 -4.50 20.09
CA PHE A 486 14.53 -5.55 19.59
C PHE A 486 15.05 -6.95 19.98
N SER A 487 16.36 -7.15 19.92
CA SER A 487 16.98 -8.42 20.24
C SER A 487 16.83 -8.81 21.71
N ILE A 488 17.05 -7.86 22.61
CA ILE A 488 16.92 -8.04 24.06
C ILE A 488 15.46 -8.28 24.46
N PHE A 489 14.53 -7.49 23.91
CA PHE A 489 13.12 -7.57 24.30
C PHE A 489 12.38 -8.74 23.66
N HIS A 490 12.72 -9.12 22.42
CA HIS A 490 11.95 -10.08 21.62
C HIS A 490 12.77 -11.29 21.13
N LEU A 491 13.89 -11.11 20.40
CA LEU A 491 14.59 -12.23 19.74
C LEU A 491 15.21 -13.23 20.74
N TYR A 492 15.88 -12.74 21.78
CA TYR A 492 16.59 -13.58 22.76
C TYR A 492 15.67 -14.57 23.47
N ARG A 493 14.39 -14.24 23.59
CA ARG A 493 13.37 -15.07 24.26
C ARG A 493 12.79 -16.16 23.36
N GLN A 494 12.98 -16.07 22.04
CA GLN A 494 12.27 -16.91 21.07
C GLN A 494 13.15 -17.88 20.27
N LEU A 495 14.42 -17.52 20.03
CA LEU A 495 15.31 -18.25 19.13
C LEU A 495 16.46 -18.91 19.90
N GLN A 496 16.86 -20.11 19.47
CA GLN A 496 18.08 -20.77 19.93
C GLN A 496 19.35 -20.06 19.43
N GLY A 497 20.50 -20.30 20.07
CA GLY A 497 21.73 -19.52 19.85
C GLY A 497 22.14 -19.32 18.38
N ILE A 498 22.11 -20.38 17.56
CA ILE A 498 22.51 -20.29 16.14
C ILE A 498 21.54 -19.41 15.33
N THR A 499 20.23 -19.62 15.49
CA THR A 499 19.20 -18.83 14.78
C THR A 499 19.14 -17.39 15.26
N PHE A 500 19.35 -17.17 16.56
CA PHE A 500 19.50 -15.84 17.15
C PHE A 500 20.65 -15.06 16.51
N PHE A 501 21.86 -15.65 16.45
CA PHE A 501 23.01 -14.99 15.81
C PHE A 501 22.80 -14.79 14.31
N ALA A 502 22.15 -15.73 13.62
CA ALA A 502 21.83 -15.57 12.21
C ALA A 502 20.90 -14.36 11.94
N PHE A 503 19.88 -14.15 12.77
CA PHE A 503 19.00 -12.98 12.67
C PHE A 503 19.72 -11.67 13.01
N LEU A 504 20.61 -11.68 14.01
CA LEU A 504 21.46 -10.53 14.32
C LEU A 504 22.38 -10.16 13.17
N ILE A 505 23.07 -11.14 12.58
CA ILE A 505 23.95 -10.93 11.41
C ILE A 505 23.13 -10.41 10.23
N PHE A 506 21.95 -10.96 9.99
CA PHE A 506 21.06 -10.47 8.93
C PHE A 506 20.64 -9.01 9.15
N GLY A 507 20.26 -8.64 10.38
CA GLY A 507 19.97 -7.25 10.74
C GLY A 507 21.18 -6.34 10.53
N ALA A 508 22.35 -6.73 11.03
CA ALA A 508 23.60 -5.97 10.84
C ALA A 508 23.99 -5.81 9.36
N LEU A 509 23.76 -6.84 8.54
CA LEU A 509 24.00 -6.77 7.09
C LEU A 509 23.05 -5.76 6.43
N LEU A 510 21.76 -5.77 6.78
CA LEU A 510 20.81 -4.77 6.28
C LEU A 510 21.16 -3.35 6.72
N ILE A 511 21.69 -3.17 7.94
CA ILE A 511 22.21 -1.88 8.41
C ILE A 511 23.42 -1.44 7.57
N ALA A 512 24.37 -2.34 7.34
CA ALA A 512 25.55 -2.05 6.52
C ALA A 512 25.18 -1.67 5.08
N LEU A 513 24.12 -2.28 4.52
CA LEU A 513 23.59 -1.95 3.21
C LEU A 513 22.69 -0.70 3.18
N GLY A 514 22.32 -0.14 4.34
CA GLY A 514 21.42 1.02 4.44
C GLY A 514 19.95 0.69 4.16
N TYR A 515 19.52 -0.56 4.37
CA TYR A 515 18.16 -1.04 4.09
C TYR A 515 17.47 -1.61 5.34
N PHE A 516 17.67 -0.96 6.49
CA PHE A 516 17.16 -1.47 7.76
C PHE A 516 15.62 -1.50 7.83
N GLU A 517 14.95 -0.66 7.05
CA GLU A 517 13.49 -0.63 6.93
C GLU A 517 12.93 -1.98 6.51
N ILE A 518 13.66 -2.75 5.67
CA ILE A 518 13.28 -4.11 5.26
C ILE A 518 13.18 -5.05 6.47
N PHE A 519 14.08 -4.90 7.45
CA PHE A 519 14.05 -5.69 8.68
C PHE A 519 12.78 -5.39 9.49
N ILE A 520 12.44 -4.10 9.61
CA ILE A 520 11.22 -3.65 10.28
C ILE A 520 9.99 -4.20 9.55
N LEU A 521 9.95 -4.14 8.22
CA LEU A 521 8.86 -4.71 7.42
C LEU A 521 8.66 -6.21 7.67
N LEU A 522 9.76 -6.98 7.74
CA LEU A 522 9.70 -8.41 8.07
C LEU A 522 9.12 -8.65 9.47
N ILE A 523 9.49 -7.84 10.45
CA ILE A 523 8.94 -7.93 11.81
C ILE A 523 7.43 -7.62 11.80
N ILE A 524 7.00 -6.57 11.11
CA ILE A 524 5.57 -6.23 11.00
C ILE A 524 4.78 -7.38 10.36
N LEU A 525 5.35 -8.01 9.33
CA LEU A 525 4.74 -9.17 8.66
C LEU A 525 4.52 -10.35 9.62
N THR A 526 5.47 -10.63 10.53
CA THR A 526 5.32 -11.72 11.52
C THR A 526 4.13 -11.49 12.44
N TRP A 527 3.91 -10.24 12.87
CA TRP A 527 2.76 -9.88 13.70
C TRP A 527 1.45 -10.02 12.93
N ALA A 528 1.43 -9.55 11.67
CA ALA A 528 0.23 -9.63 10.83
C ALA A 528 -0.19 -11.09 10.60
N LEU A 529 0.78 -11.97 10.34
CA LEU A 529 0.55 -13.41 10.18
C LEU A 529 0.10 -14.08 11.48
N LYS A 530 0.65 -13.69 12.64
CA LYS A 530 0.21 -14.22 13.95
C LYS A 530 -1.24 -13.85 14.25
N LYS A 531 -1.58 -12.58 14.08
CA LYS A 531 -2.91 -12.03 14.42
C LYS A 531 -3.95 -12.31 13.34
N GLN A 532 -3.54 -12.85 12.19
CA GLN A 532 -4.37 -12.99 10.99
C GLN A 532 -5.00 -11.65 10.58
N ASP A 533 -4.26 -10.55 10.74
CA ASP A 533 -4.71 -9.23 10.31
C ASP A 533 -4.44 -9.05 8.82
N TYR A 534 -5.46 -9.32 8.02
CA TYR A 534 -5.38 -9.24 6.56
C TYR A 534 -5.02 -7.85 6.03
N ILE A 535 -5.31 -6.78 6.79
CA ILE A 535 -5.11 -5.41 6.31
C ILE A 535 -3.66 -4.99 6.52
N VAL A 536 -3.09 -5.24 7.71
CA VAL A 536 -1.66 -5.01 7.92
C VAL A 536 -0.82 -5.94 7.04
N TYR A 537 -1.24 -7.20 6.86
CA TYR A 537 -0.60 -8.13 5.94
C TYR A 537 -0.58 -7.59 4.50
N GLY A 538 -1.74 -7.22 3.95
CA GLY A 538 -1.84 -6.68 2.58
C GLY A 538 -1.03 -5.40 2.37
N VAL A 539 -1.12 -4.45 3.32
CA VAL A 539 -0.34 -3.20 3.24
C VAL A 539 1.16 -3.47 3.36
N SER A 540 1.59 -4.38 4.24
CA SER A 540 3.01 -4.73 4.38
C SER A 540 3.60 -5.30 3.10
N LEU A 541 2.86 -6.18 2.39
CA LEU A 541 3.29 -6.71 1.10
C LEU A 541 3.36 -5.62 0.02
N ALA A 542 2.38 -4.71 -0.02
CA ALA A 542 2.41 -3.58 -0.95
C ALA A 542 3.61 -2.65 -0.70
N VAL A 543 3.89 -2.33 0.57
CA VAL A 543 5.05 -1.52 0.96
C VAL A 543 6.35 -2.24 0.63
N PHE A 544 6.46 -3.56 0.84
CA PHE A 544 7.61 -4.34 0.37
C PHE A 544 7.88 -4.13 -1.12
N VAL A 545 6.85 -4.29 -1.97
CA VAL A 545 6.99 -4.12 -3.42
C VAL A 545 7.43 -2.69 -3.77
N LEU A 546 6.87 -1.67 -3.12
CA LEU A 546 7.20 -0.27 -3.37
C LEU A 546 8.62 0.10 -2.91
N VAL A 547 9.04 -0.37 -1.73
CA VAL A 547 10.41 -0.15 -1.24
C VAL A 547 11.41 -0.85 -2.16
N PHE A 548 11.16 -2.10 -2.58
CA PHE A 548 12.02 -2.79 -3.55
C PHE A 548 12.08 -2.07 -4.91
N TRP A 549 10.96 -1.55 -5.38
CA TRP A 549 10.93 -0.68 -6.55
C TRP A 549 11.82 0.55 -6.33
N GLN A 550 11.70 1.25 -5.21
CA GLN A 550 12.52 2.45 -4.96
C GLN A 550 14.01 2.13 -4.91
N LEU A 551 14.40 1.00 -4.31
CA LEU A 551 15.78 0.50 -4.32
C LEU A 551 16.34 0.29 -5.73
N TYR A 552 15.49 -0.15 -6.68
CA TYR A 552 15.88 -0.25 -8.09
C TYR A 552 16.33 1.12 -8.64
N TYR A 553 15.60 2.19 -8.34
CA TYR A 553 15.83 3.53 -8.91
C TYR A 553 16.86 4.38 -8.16
N ASN A 554 17.40 3.93 -7.02
CA ASN A 554 18.44 4.70 -6.32
C ASN A 554 19.74 4.77 -7.14
N LEU A 555 20.01 5.90 -7.80
CA LEU A 555 21.06 6.06 -8.81
C LEU A 555 22.51 5.94 -8.28
N GLN A 556 22.70 5.94 -6.96
CA GLN A 556 24.04 6.02 -6.34
C GLN A 556 24.81 4.69 -6.35
N VAL A 557 24.12 3.56 -6.40
CA VAL A 557 24.74 2.23 -6.35
C VAL A 557 24.88 1.67 -7.76
N THR A 558 26.08 1.17 -8.09
CA THR A 558 26.29 0.50 -9.38
C THR A 558 25.30 -0.63 -9.54
N PHE A 559 24.85 -0.83 -10.76
CA PHE A 559 23.81 -1.80 -11.01
C PHE A 559 24.25 -3.23 -10.66
N LEU A 560 25.54 -3.57 -10.88
CA LEU A 560 26.09 -4.86 -10.47
C LEU A 560 25.97 -5.07 -8.95
N ALA A 561 26.30 -4.05 -8.16
CA ALA A 561 26.21 -4.12 -6.70
C ALA A 561 24.75 -4.27 -6.22
N LYS A 562 23.78 -3.62 -6.87
CA LYS A 562 22.35 -3.81 -6.60
C LYS A 562 21.85 -5.22 -6.97
N SER A 563 22.26 -5.74 -8.12
CA SER A 563 21.92 -7.12 -8.50
C SER A 563 22.46 -8.11 -7.47
N ALA A 564 23.74 -7.97 -7.13
CA ALA A 564 24.42 -8.83 -6.17
C ALA A 564 23.77 -8.72 -4.79
N SER A 565 23.44 -7.52 -4.32
CA SER A 565 22.81 -7.33 -3.01
C SER A 565 21.43 -7.97 -2.94
N ILE A 566 20.60 -7.84 -3.98
CA ILE A 566 19.28 -8.49 -4.07
C ILE A 566 19.44 -10.01 -4.10
N PHE A 567 20.36 -10.53 -4.92
CA PHE A 567 20.59 -11.98 -5.04
C PHE A 567 21.14 -12.59 -3.74
N ILE A 568 22.14 -11.96 -3.12
CA ILE A 568 22.71 -12.36 -1.83
C ILE A 568 21.64 -12.30 -0.75
N SER A 569 20.79 -11.28 -0.73
CA SER A 569 19.65 -11.21 0.21
C SER A 569 18.72 -12.41 0.05
N GLY A 570 18.46 -12.86 -1.19
CA GLY A 570 17.71 -14.09 -1.45
C GLY A 570 18.37 -15.33 -0.85
N ILE A 571 19.69 -15.48 -1.00
CA ILE A 571 20.46 -16.60 -0.40
C ILE A 571 20.40 -16.55 1.13
N VAL A 572 20.56 -15.36 1.72
CA VAL A 572 20.51 -15.19 3.19
C VAL A 572 19.11 -15.54 3.73
N LEU A 573 18.05 -15.11 3.05
CA LEU A 573 16.68 -15.50 3.41
C LEU A 573 16.46 -17.02 3.29
N LEU A 574 17.06 -17.67 2.31
CA LEU A 574 17.00 -19.13 2.15
C LEU A 574 17.71 -19.86 3.29
N ALA A 575 18.88 -19.35 3.72
CA ALA A 575 19.60 -19.88 4.88
C ALA A 575 18.79 -19.70 6.18
N LEU A 576 18.18 -18.52 6.39
CA LEU A 576 17.30 -18.25 7.53
C LEU A 576 16.07 -19.18 7.54
N TYR A 577 15.44 -19.38 6.38
CA TYR A 577 14.36 -20.35 6.21
C TYR A 577 14.78 -21.74 6.67
N TRP A 578 15.94 -22.22 6.21
CA TRP A 578 16.42 -23.57 6.53
C TRP A 578 16.69 -23.74 8.03
N LEU A 579 17.34 -22.74 8.65
CA LEU A 579 17.62 -22.76 10.09
C LEU A 579 16.35 -22.74 10.93
N LEU A 580 15.39 -21.86 10.61
CA LEU A 580 14.10 -21.79 11.32
C LEU A 580 13.27 -23.06 11.14
N HIS A 581 13.24 -23.62 9.94
CA HIS A 581 12.52 -24.85 9.66
C HIS A 581 13.10 -26.03 10.48
N HIS A 582 14.42 -26.14 10.53
CA HIS A 582 15.12 -27.17 11.31
C HIS A 582 14.88 -27.03 12.82
N GLU A 583 14.93 -25.81 13.35
CA GLU A 583 14.62 -25.52 14.75
C GLU A 583 13.16 -25.83 15.10
N ASN A 584 12.22 -25.55 14.19
CA ASN A 584 10.81 -25.84 14.40
C ASN A 584 10.55 -27.36 14.44
N GLN A 585 11.21 -28.13 13.57
CA GLN A 585 11.14 -29.59 13.56
C GLN A 585 11.72 -30.22 14.84
N ARG A 586 12.85 -29.72 15.35
CA ARG A 586 13.45 -30.22 16.61
C ARG A 586 12.55 -30.01 17.82
N ASN A 587 11.94 -28.82 17.94
CA ASN A 587 11.03 -28.52 19.06
C ASN A 587 9.76 -29.39 19.03
N LEU A 588 9.25 -29.76 17.86
CA LEU A 588 8.12 -30.70 17.74
C LEU A 588 8.50 -32.09 18.25
N ILE A 589 9.71 -32.57 17.94
CA ILE A 589 10.22 -33.88 18.37
C ILE A 589 10.51 -33.90 19.88
N GLU A 590 10.92 -32.78 20.47
CA GLU A 590 11.16 -32.66 21.92
C GLU A 590 9.87 -32.46 22.72
N GLY A 591 8.79 -31.92 22.13
CA GLY A 591 7.49 -31.76 22.78
C GLY A 591 6.59 -33.00 22.77
N GLU A 592 6.89 -33.99 21.92
CA GLU A 592 6.21 -35.31 21.89
C GLU A 592 6.87 -36.36 22.81
N LYS A 593 8.03 -36.03 23.40
CA LYS A 593 8.71 -36.84 24.43
C LYS A 593 8.39 -36.30 25.82
#